data_AF-A0A3P9J294-F1
#
_entry.id   AF-A0A3P9J294-F1
#
_cell.length_a   1.000
_cell.length_b   1.000
_cell.length_c   1.000
_cell.angle_alpha   90.00
_cell.angle_beta   90.00
_cell.angle_gamma   90.00
#
_symmetry.space_group_name_H-M   'P 1'
#
loop_
_entity.id
_entity.type
_entity.pdbx_description
1 polymer ?
#
loop_
_entity_poly.entity_id
_entity_poly.type
_entity_poly.pdbx_seq_one_letter_code
_entity_poly.pdbx_strand_id
1 'polypeptide(L)'
;MGASGLIVGILKYAGLYLQLHAALSLGYSEVDDRLSANAVFTEVPQDVITSSGEDVEMACSFSGARSPSCSLEIQWWYIKNHWQDKPTYLTNNIATMEEIPEDSTKISVVKVVGSNISHKLRLSSVKASDEGTYECRVIDNSGAVAQHHRVRAYLQVNSQESHELQEAQQWRQGSHKTPHPGNRREDEEETGW
;
A
#
# COMPACT_ATOMS: atom_id res chain seq x y z
N MET A 1 68.95 45.03 -16.29
CA MET A 1 67.76 45.12 -15.41
C MET A 1 66.58 44.56 -16.17
N GLY A 2 65.82 43.60 -15.62
CA GLY A 2 64.52 43.19 -16.18
C GLY A 2 64.40 41.74 -16.67
N ALA A 3 64.61 40.76 -15.80
CA ALA A 3 64.14 39.38 -16.05
C ALA A 3 63.56 38.71 -14.78
N SER A 4 63.91 39.22 -13.60
CA SER A 4 63.45 38.70 -12.31
C SER A 4 62.05 39.18 -11.87
N GLY A 5 61.44 40.16 -12.56
CA GLY A 5 60.11 40.67 -12.22
C GLY A 5 58.94 39.81 -12.74
N LEU A 6 59.13 39.13 -13.88
CA LEU A 6 58.09 38.34 -14.53
C LEU A 6 57.81 37.01 -13.80
N ILE A 7 58.86 36.37 -13.29
CA ILE A 7 58.74 35.08 -12.58
C ILE A 7 58.00 35.25 -11.25
N VAL A 8 58.23 36.36 -10.55
CA VAL A 8 57.55 36.67 -9.27
C VAL A 8 56.06 36.97 -9.48
N GLY A 9 55.69 37.60 -10.60
CA GLY A 9 54.29 37.87 -10.95
C GLY A 9 53.48 36.59 -11.19
N ILE A 10 54.05 35.62 -11.91
CA ILE A 10 53.38 34.34 -12.22
C ILE A 10 53.17 33.50 -10.96
N LEU A 11 54.17 33.46 -10.05
CA LEU A 11 54.06 32.73 -8.79
C LEU A 11 52.97 33.29 -7.87
N LYS A 12 52.81 34.63 -7.83
CA LYS A 12 51.71 35.25 -7.07
C LYS A 12 50.34 34.96 -7.67
N TYR A 13 50.24 34.89 -9.00
CA TYR A 13 49.00 34.55 -9.69
C TYR A 13 48.61 33.09 -9.46
N ALA A 14 49.59 32.17 -9.50
CA ALA A 14 49.37 30.76 -9.19
C ALA A 14 48.95 30.55 -7.73
N GLY A 15 49.57 31.26 -6.77
CA GLY A 15 49.18 31.23 -5.37
C GLY A 15 47.75 31.74 -5.14
N LEU A 16 47.37 32.86 -5.78
CA LEU A 16 46.01 33.41 -5.69
C LEU A 16 44.98 32.47 -6.34
N TYR A 17 45.33 31.84 -7.47
CA TYR A 17 44.48 30.86 -8.15
C TYR A 17 44.24 29.62 -7.29
N LEU A 18 45.29 29.09 -6.63
CA LEU A 18 45.18 27.97 -5.70
C LEU A 18 44.35 28.32 -4.46
N GLN A 19 44.51 29.54 -3.93
CA GLN A 19 43.69 30.02 -2.81
C GLN A 19 42.21 30.20 -3.19
N LEU A 20 41.92 30.74 -4.39
CA LEU A 20 40.56 30.85 -4.90
C LEU A 20 39.91 29.47 -5.09
N HIS A 21 40.66 28.51 -5.65
CA HIS A 21 40.20 27.12 -5.80
C HIS A 21 39.94 26.45 -4.46
N ALA A 22 40.78 26.67 -3.45
CA ALA A 22 40.55 26.15 -2.11
C ALA A 22 39.30 26.77 -1.44
N ALA A 23 39.08 28.07 -1.61
CA ALA A 23 37.89 28.76 -1.08
C ALA A 23 36.60 28.31 -1.78
N LEU A 24 36.66 28.07 -3.11
CA LEU A 24 35.54 27.49 -3.86
C LEU A 24 35.29 26.02 -3.49
N SER A 25 36.36 25.25 -3.23
CA SER A 25 36.27 23.84 -2.82
C SER A 25 35.66 23.69 -1.42
N LEU A 26 36.09 24.50 -0.44
CA LEU A 26 35.47 24.50 0.89
C LEU A 26 34.02 25.00 0.90
N GLY A 27 33.66 25.94 0.01
CA GLY A 27 32.28 26.42 -0.12
C GLY A 27 31.35 25.47 -0.87
N TYR A 28 31.89 24.52 -1.64
CA TYR A 28 31.11 23.54 -2.41
C TYR A 28 30.86 22.23 -1.64
N SER A 29 31.68 21.93 -0.62
CA SER A 29 31.52 20.72 0.20
C SER A 29 30.50 20.84 1.34
N GLU A 30 29.89 22.01 1.58
CA GLU A 30 28.89 22.23 2.64
C GLU A 30 27.46 22.38 2.10
N VAL A 31 27.09 21.67 1.01
CA VAL A 31 25.69 21.63 0.52
C VAL A 31 25.20 20.28 -0.01
N ASP A 32 25.98 19.20 0.10
CA ASP A 32 25.51 17.87 -0.33
C ASP A 32 25.76 16.78 0.71
N ASP A 33 25.35 17.05 1.95
CA ASP A 33 24.76 15.99 2.78
C ASP A 33 23.23 16.14 2.72
N ARG A 34 22.73 16.20 1.48
CA ARG A 34 21.33 15.95 1.18
C ARG A 34 21.08 14.52 1.57
N LEU A 35 20.62 14.33 2.81
CA LEU A 35 20.02 13.10 3.29
C LEU A 35 19.05 12.60 2.21
N SER A 36 19.53 11.70 1.34
CA SER A 36 18.77 11.07 0.28
C SER A 36 17.83 10.09 0.96
N ALA A 37 16.82 10.63 1.64
CA ALA A 37 15.72 9.87 2.17
C ALA A 37 15.00 9.28 0.95
N ASN A 38 15.19 7.99 0.73
CA ASN A 38 14.50 7.25 -0.31
C ASN A 38 12.98 7.37 -0.04
N ALA A 39 12.22 7.68 -1.09
CA ALA A 39 10.78 7.78 -0.98
C ALA A 39 10.19 6.41 -0.58
N VAL A 40 9.37 6.37 0.47
CA VAL A 40 8.94 5.12 1.10
C VAL A 40 7.55 5.22 1.70
N PHE A 41 6.79 4.14 1.62
CA PHE A 41 5.55 3.99 2.40
C PHE A 41 5.89 3.76 3.87
N THR A 42 5.36 4.60 4.74
CA THR A 42 5.52 4.49 6.20
C THR A 42 4.37 3.73 6.84
N GLU A 43 3.22 3.66 6.16
CA GLU A 43 2.07 2.85 6.55
C GLU A 43 1.43 2.29 5.28
N VAL A 44 1.22 0.98 5.26
CA VAL A 44 0.71 0.23 4.10
C VAL A 44 -0.59 -0.44 4.51
N PRO A 45 -1.66 -0.35 3.70
CA PRO A 45 -2.90 -1.04 4.02
C PRO A 45 -2.68 -2.55 4.04
N GLN A 46 -3.43 -3.23 4.90
CA GLN A 46 -3.37 -4.68 5.08
C GLN A 46 -4.65 -5.32 4.57
N ASP A 47 -4.57 -6.58 4.18
CA ASP A 47 -5.74 -7.36 3.79
C ASP A 47 -6.73 -7.46 4.97
N VAL A 48 -8.02 -7.33 4.68
CA VAL A 48 -9.10 -7.33 5.66
C VAL A 48 -10.13 -8.40 5.29
N ILE A 49 -10.55 -9.18 6.29
CA ILE A 49 -11.67 -10.12 6.18
C ILE A 49 -12.72 -9.67 7.19
N THR A 50 -13.95 -9.46 6.74
CA THR A 50 -15.02 -8.84 7.53
C THR A 50 -16.38 -9.41 7.12
N SER A 51 -17.41 -9.20 7.93
CA SER A 51 -18.79 -9.59 7.60
C SER A 51 -19.55 -8.46 6.93
N SER A 52 -20.54 -8.79 6.10
CA SER A 52 -21.41 -7.78 5.51
C SER A 52 -22.09 -6.93 6.59
N GLY A 53 -22.09 -5.61 6.40
CA GLY A 53 -22.66 -4.63 7.32
C GLY A 53 -21.66 -4.02 8.29
N GLU A 54 -20.42 -4.53 8.36
CA GLU A 54 -19.35 -3.93 9.16
C GLU A 54 -18.70 -2.72 8.46
N ASP A 55 -17.99 -1.91 9.24
CA ASP A 55 -17.22 -0.77 8.74
C ASP A 55 -15.74 -1.15 8.65
N VAL A 56 -15.08 -0.75 7.56
CA VAL A 56 -13.67 -1.04 7.29
C VAL A 56 -12.87 0.25 7.14
N GLU A 57 -11.68 0.26 7.70
CA GLU A 57 -10.74 1.36 7.59
C GLU A 57 -9.38 0.87 7.09
N MET A 58 -8.85 1.52 6.05
CA MET A 58 -7.53 1.24 5.49
C MET A 58 -6.70 2.51 5.48
N ALA A 59 -5.50 2.45 6.05
CA ALA A 59 -4.58 3.59 6.14
C ALA A 59 -3.43 3.45 5.16
N CYS A 60 -2.99 4.57 4.60
CA CYS A 60 -1.82 4.65 3.74
C CYS A 60 -1.07 5.94 4.03
N SER A 61 0.21 5.82 4.36
CA SER A 61 1.09 6.95 4.67
C SER A 61 2.39 6.82 3.88
N PHE A 62 2.89 7.94 3.36
CA PHE A 62 4.05 8.00 2.48
C PHE A 62 4.95 9.18 2.82
N SER A 63 6.25 8.91 2.83
CA SER A 63 7.31 9.89 2.99
C SER A 63 8.10 9.98 1.69
N GLY A 64 7.96 11.11 0.99
CA GLY A 64 8.63 11.38 -0.27
C GLY A 64 10.08 11.83 -0.11
N ALA A 65 10.79 11.92 -1.23
CA ALA A 65 12.16 12.40 -1.23
C ALA A 65 12.22 13.86 -0.74
N ARG A 66 13.12 14.16 0.20
CA ARG A 66 13.21 15.50 0.81
C ARG A 66 13.89 16.47 -0.17
N SER A 67 13.10 17.07 -1.04
CA SER A 67 13.51 18.06 -2.03
C SER A 67 12.88 19.44 -1.74
N PRO A 68 13.46 20.55 -2.22
CA PRO A 68 12.92 21.89 -1.95
C PRO A 68 11.53 22.13 -2.55
N SER A 69 11.12 21.34 -3.54
CA SER A 69 9.85 21.40 -4.26
C SER A 69 8.92 20.21 -3.96
N CYS A 70 8.89 19.70 -2.72
CA CYS A 70 8.04 18.55 -2.39
C CYS A 70 6.55 18.84 -2.63
N SER A 71 5.94 18.10 -3.54
CA SER A 71 4.49 18.09 -3.78
C SER A 71 4.04 16.66 -3.95
N LEU A 72 3.19 16.18 -3.05
CA LEU A 72 2.69 14.81 -3.05
C LEU A 72 1.19 14.79 -3.33
N GLU A 73 0.75 13.79 -4.08
CA GLU A 73 -0.66 13.48 -4.30
C GLU A 73 -0.92 12.01 -3.96
N ILE A 74 -1.78 11.74 -2.98
CA ILE A 74 -2.22 10.40 -2.60
C ILE A 74 -3.63 10.15 -3.11
N GLN A 75 -3.89 8.95 -3.61
CA GLN A 75 -5.15 8.55 -4.21
C GLN A 75 -5.54 7.16 -3.73
N TRP A 76 -6.83 6.95 -3.53
CA TRP A 76 -7.40 5.61 -3.33
C TRP A 76 -8.16 5.17 -4.57
N TRP A 77 -7.96 3.91 -4.93
CA TRP A 77 -8.60 3.26 -6.06
C TRP A 77 -9.21 1.92 -5.62
N TYR A 78 -10.40 1.61 -6.12
CA TYR A 78 -10.99 0.28 -6.08
C TYR A 78 -10.74 -0.39 -7.42
N ILE A 79 -10.27 -1.63 -7.43
CA ILE A 79 -10.01 -2.37 -8.66
C ILE A 79 -10.74 -3.72 -8.57
N LYS A 80 -11.75 -3.88 -9.41
CA LYS A 80 -12.60 -5.06 -9.42
C LYS A 80 -11.83 -6.29 -9.91
N ASN A 81 -11.98 -7.43 -9.23
CA ASN A 81 -11.55 -8.76 -9.70
C ASN A 81 -10.06 -9.03 -10.04
N HIS A 82 -9.09 -8.25 -9.55
CA HIS A 82 -7.70 -8.38 -10.03
C HIS A 82 -6.71 -9.17 -9.15
N TRP A 83 -7.16 -10.05 -8.23
CA TRP A 83 -6.25 -10.91 -7.43
C TRP A 83 -5.20 -11.67 -8.27
N GLN A 84 -5.39 -11.83 -9.59
CA GLN A 84 -4.51 -12.58 -10.47
C GLN A 84 -3.36 -11.78 -11.13
N ASP A 85 -3.22 -10.48 -10.88
CA ASP A 85 -2.01 -9.79 -11.34
C ASP A 85 -0.86 -10.03 -10.35
N LYS A 86 -0.09 -11.07 -10.67
CA LYS A 86 1.25 -11.40 -10.19
C LYS A 86 2.00 -10.17 -9.64
N PRO A 87 2.66 -10.24 -8.47
CA PRO A 87 3.43 -9.13 -7.94
C PRO A 87 4.44 -8.70 -9.01
N THR A 88 4.32 -7.48 -9.51
CA THR A 88 5.27 -6.93 -10.48
C THR A 88 6.57 -6.66 -9.73
N TYR A 89 7.38 -7.70 -9.57
CA TYR A 89 8.77 -7.57 -9.14
C TYR A 89 9.48 -6.68 -10.17
N LEU A 90 9.90 -5.50 -9.70
CA LEU A 90 11.05 -4.72 -10.18
C LEU A 90 11.38 -4.89 -11.68
N THR A 91 10.60 -4.25 -12.55
CA THR A 91 11.06 -3.98 -13.91
C THR A 91 11.50 -2.53 -13.99
N ASN A 92 12.82 -2.31 -14.00
CA ASN A 92 13.45 -1.03 -14.33
C ASN A 92 13.20 -0.70 -15.80
N ASN A 93 11.96 -0.36 -16.15
CA ASN A 93 11.61 0.24 -17.42
C ASN A 93 10.89 1.53 -17.08
N ILE A 94 11.31 2.64 -17.69
CA ILE A 94 10.60 3.93 -17.66
C ILE A 94 9.16 3.66 -18.09
N ALA A 95 8.27 3.50 -17.10
CA ALA A 95 6.90 3.09 -17.31
C ALA A 95 6.08 4.34 -17.65
N THR A 96 5.84 4.51 -18.95
CA THR A 96 4.75 5.31 -19.48
C THR A 96 3.49 4.91 -18.71
N MET A 97 2.98 5.86 -17.91
CA MET A 97 1.63 5.88 -17.32
C MET A 97 1.02 4.49 -17.14
N GLU A 98 1.40 3.83 -16.04
CA GLU A 98 0.87 2.53 -15.64
C GLU A 98 -0.65 2.48 -15.87
N GLU A 99 -1.02 1.68 -16.86
CA GLU A 99 -2.37 1.54 -17.40
C GLU A 99 -3.32 1.29 -16.22
N ILE A 100 -4.16 2.29 -15.94
CA ILE A 100 -5.22 2.18 -14.95
C ILE A 100 -6.11 1.02 -15.45
N PRO A 101 -6.25 -0.09 -14.71
CA PRO A 101 -7.07 -1.21 -15.17
C PRO A 101 -8.45 -0.70 -15.56
N GLU A 102 -9.00 -1.12 -16.70
CA GLU A 102 -10.29 -0.62 -17.23
C GLU A 102 -11.41 -0.69 -16.18
N ASP A 103 -11.35 -1.68 -15.26
CA ASP A 103 -12.30 -1.88 -14.17
C ASP A 103 -11.86 -1.26 -12.82
N SER A 104 -11.25 -0.08 -12.85
CA SER A 104 -10.85 0.63 -11.64
C SER A 104 -11.58 1.95 -11.42
N THR A 105 -11.92 2.23 -10.17
CA THR A 105 -12.69 3.40 -9.74
C THR A 105 -11.85 4.22 -8.78
N LYS A 106 -11.63 5.50 -9.11
CA LYS A 106 -10.99 6.45 -8.20
C LYS A 106 -11.96 6.81 -7.08
N ILE A 107 -11.58 6.51 -5.84
CA ILE A 107 -12.39 6.74 -4.65
C ILE A 107 -12.10 8.12 -4.07
N SER A 108 -10.82 8.44 -3.86
CA SER A 108 -10.43 9.71 -3.23
C SER A 108 -9.07 10.21 -3.72
N VAL A 109 -8.83 11.51 -3.54
CA VAL A 109 -7.55 12.16 -3.84
C VAL A 109 -7.28 13.29 -2.85
N VAL A 110 -6.03 13.38 -2.40
CA VAL A 110 -5.52 14.49 -1.60
C VAL A 110 -4.17 14.92 -2.15
N LYS A 111 -3.95 16.24 -2.23
CA LYS A 111 -2.66 16.82 -2.64
C LYS A 111 -2.15 17.73 -1.53
N VAL A 112 -0.84 17.69 -1.29
CA VAL A 112 -0.18 18.54 -0.29
C VAL A 112 1.13 19.10 -0.84
N VAL A 113 1.49 20.29 -0.38
CA VAL A 113 2.86 20.79 -0.47
C VAL A 113 3.59 20.33 0.79
N GLY A 114 4.53 19.40 0.62
CA GLY A 114 5.21 18.76 1.74
C GLY A 114 5.77 17.40 1.37
N SER A 115 6.68 16.88 2.20
CA SER A 115 7.38 15.62 1.98
C SER A 115 6.70 14.41 2.64
N ASN A 116 5.57 14.60 3.32
CA ASN A 116 4.84 13.53 3.97
C ASN A 116 3.35 13.68 3.66
N ILE A 117 2.66 12.57 3.43
CA ILE A 117 1.23 12.55 3.19
C ILE A 117 0.63 11.27 3.79
N SER A 118 -0.56 11.37 4.37
CA SER A 118 -1.31 10.25 4.92
C SER A 118 -2.77 10.37 4.52
N HIS A 119 -3.39 9.27 4.09
CA HIS A 119 -4.80 9.22 3.77
C HIS A 119 -5.41 7.88 4.17
N LYS A 120 -6.64 7.95 4.66
CA LYS A 120 -7.34 6.83 5.27
C LYS A 120 -8.68 6.64 4.59
N LEU A 121 -8.83 5.49 3.94
CA LEU A 121 -10.07 5.07 3.31
C LEU A 121 -11.00 4.50 4.39
N ARG A 122 -12.26 4.92 4.36
CA ARG A 122 -13.33 4.41 5.23
C ARG A 122 -14.48 3.91 4.37
N LEU A 123 -14.82 2.64 4.54
CA LEU A 123 -15.96 2.00 3.91
C LEU A 123 -16.96 1.70 5.03
N SER A 124 -18.22 2.11 4.84
CA SER A 124 -19.27 1.90 5.83
C SER A 124 -20.25 0.83 5.37
N SER A 125 -20.66 -0.04 6.28
CA SER A 125 -21.66 -1.09 6.03
C SER A 125 -21.39 -1.90 4.76
N VAL A 126 -20.21 -2.53 4.71
CA VAL A 126 -19.69 -3.20 3.52
C VAL A 126 -20.60 -4.34 3.03
N LYS A 127 -20.61 -4.55 1.72
CA LYS A 127 -21.40 -5.58 1.04
C LYS A 127 -20.50 -6.56 0.31
N ALA A 128 -21.04 -7.72 -0.06
CA ALA A 128 -20.33 -8.69 -0.90
C ALA A 128 -19.87 -8.08 -2.25
N SER A 129 -20.52 -7.01 -2.74
CA SER A 129 -20.10 -6.28 -3.93
C SER A 129 -18.87 -5.38 -3.72
N ASP A 130 -18.54 -5.06 -2.47
CA ASP A 130 -17.38 -4.23 -2.12
C ASP A 130 -16.12 -5.07 -1.96
N GLU A 131 -16.26 -6.40 -1.98
CA GLU A 131 -15.13 -7.32 -2.06
C GLU A 131 -14.28 -7.00 -3.31
N GLY A 132 -12.97 -6.92 -3.09
CA GLY A 132 -12.03 -6.52 -4.12
C GLY A 132 -10.76 -5.93 -3.55
N THR A 133 -9.89 -5.50 -4.45
CA THR A 133 -8.60 -4.94 -4.06
C THR A 133 -8.66 -3.42 -4.07
N TYR A 134 -8.16 -2.84 -2.99
CA TYR A 134 -8.01 -1.41 -2.81
C TYR A 134 -6.54 -1.03 -2.96
N GLU A 135 -6.28 0.00 -3.75
CA GLU A 135 -4.93 0.45 -4.08
C GLU A 135 -4.74 1.90 -3.63
N CYS A 136 -3.68 2.10 -2.85
CA CYS A 136 -3.16 3.44 -2.55
C CYS A 136 -2.08 3.78 -3.57
N ARG A 137 -2.29 4.85 -4.34
CA ARG A 137 -1.30 5.41 -5.26
C ARG A 137 -0.77 6.74 -4.71
N VAL A 138 0.53 6.96 -4.80
CA VAL A 138 1.17 8.24 -4.48
C VAL A 138 1.96 8.74 -5.68
N ILE A 139 1.71 9.98 -6.08
CA ILE A 139 2.46 10.69 -7.11
C ILE A 139 3.39 11.68 -6.39
N ASP A 140 4.68 11.45 -6.50
CA ASP A 140 5.73 12.35 -6.01
C ASP A 140 6.19 13.28 -7.14
N ASN A 141 5.77 14.54 -7.05
CA ASN A 141 6.11 15.61 -8.01
C ASN A 141 7.31 16.45 -7.55
N SER A 142 8.14 15.93 -6.64
CA SER A 142 9.27 16.67 -6.09
C SER A 142 10.46 16.79 -7.04
N GLY A 143 10.62 15.85 -7.98
CA GLY A 143 11.68 15.81 -8.99
C GLY A 143 11.26 16.37 -10.35
N ALA A 144 12.19 16.35 -11.31
CA ALA A 144 11.93 16.76 -12.70
C ALA A 144 10.91 15.86 -13.42
N VAL A 145 10.77 14.60 -12.97
CA VAL A 145 9.80 13.62 -13.46
C VAL A 145 9.01 13.10 -12.28
N ALA A 146 7.67 13.13 -12.40
CA ALA A 146 6.78 12.61 -11.38
C ALA A 146 6.98 11.09 -11.17
N GLN A 147 7.28 10.69 -9.94
CA GLN A 147 7.42 9.28 -9.56
C GLN A 147 6.09 8.74 -9.05
N HIS A 148 5.76 7.51 -9.43
CA HIS A 148 4.51 6.86 -9.04
C HIS A 148 4.84 5.68 -8.13
N HIS A 149 4.20 5.65 -6.97
CA HIS A 149 4.34 4.61 -5.96
C HIS A 149 2.97 4.00 -5.67
N ARG A 150 2.90 2.69 -5.43
CA ARG A 150 1.63 2.03 -5.14
C ARG A 150 1.78 0.90 -4.13
N VAL A 151 0.72 0.68 -3.36
CA VAL A 151 0.52 -0.48 -2.48
C VAL A 151 -0.94 -0.90 -2.50
N ARG A 152 -1.21 -2.17 -2.22
CA ARG A 152 -2.53 -2.78 -2.34
C ARG A 152 -2.90 -3.58 -1.08
N ALA A 153 -4.19 -3.68 -0.84
CA ALA A 153 -4.79 -4.58 0.13
C ALA A 153 -6.10 -5.15 -0.42
N TYR A 154 -6.41 -6.39 -0.09
CA TYR A 154 -7.68 -7.01 -0.44
C TYR A 154 -8.69 -6.93 0.70
N LEU A 155 -9.93 -6.61 0.35
CA LEU A 155 -11.07 -6.72 1.24
C LEU A 155 -11.89 -7.95 0.85
N GLN A 156 -12.03 -8.90 1.75
CA GLN A 156 -12.93 -10.05 1.63
C GLN A 156 -14.16 -9.83 2.52
N VAL A 157 -15.36 -10.01 1.96
CA VAL A 157 -16.62 -9.77 2.68
C VAL A 157 -17.43 -11.06 2.77
N ASN A 158 -17.53 -11.61 3.98
CA ASN A 158 -18.34 -12.79 4.24
C ASN A 158 -19.83 -12.41 4.21
N SER A 159 -20.61 -13.05 3.34
CA SER A 159 -22.06 -12.88 3.33
C SER A 159 -22.68 -13.60 4.53
N GLN A 160 -23.59 -12.94 5.24
CA GLN A 160 -24.28 -13.53 6.39
C GLN A 160 -25.17 -14.74 5.98
N GLU A 161 -25.61 -14.79 4.71
CA GLU A 161 -26.34 -15.93 4.13
C GLU A 161 -25.58 -17.26 4.27
N SER A 162 -24.23 -17.22 4.25
CA SER A 162 -23.41 -18.42 4.42
C SER A 162 -23.49 -19.00 5.84
N HIS A 163 -23.64 -18.17 6.87
CA HIS A 163 -23.79 -18.60 8.26
C HIS A 163 -25.20 -19.13 8.54
N GLU A 164 -26.24 -18.46 8.04
CA GLU A 164 -27.64 -18.90 8.24
C GLU A 164 -27.95 -20.20 7.49
N LEU A 165 -27.40 -20.39 6.28
CA LEU A 165 -27.51 -21.66 5.56
C LEU A 165 -26.77 -22.80 6.27
N GLN A 166 -25.63 -22.51 6.91
CA GLN A 166 -24.83 -23.50 7.63
C GLN A 166 -25.49 -23.90 8.96
N GLU A 167 -26.07 -22.96 9.71
CA GLU A 167 -26.90 -23.25 10.89
C GLU A 167 -28.17 -24.01 10.51
N ALA A 168 -28.89 -23.59 9.45
CA ALA A 168 -30.10 -24.28 8.98
C ALA A 168 -29.81 -25.72 8.51
N GLN A 169 -28.64 -25.98 7.92
CA GLN A 169 -28.21 -27.34 7.58
C GLN A 169 -27.87 -28.17 8.82
N GLN A 170 -27.26 -27.56 9.84
CA GLN A 170 -26.92 -28.21 11.10
C GLN A 170 -28.17 -28.61 11.91
N TRP A 171 -29.20 -27.75 11.95
CA TRP A 171 -30.51 -28.08 12.53
C TRP A 171 -31.25 -29.19 11.77
N ARG A 172 -31.14 -29.22 10.43
CA ARG A 172 -31.74 -30.32 9.63
C ARG A 172 -31.10 -31.68 9.88
N GLN A 173 -29.80 -31.72 10.17
CA GLN A 173 -29.11 -32.97 10.52
C GLN A 173 -29.39 -33.43 11.96
N GLY A 174 -29.64 -32.51 12.89
CA GLY A 174 -29.99 -32.82 14.29
C GLY A 174 -31.41 -33.36 14.48
N SER A 175 -32.36 -32.98 13.62
CA SER A 175 -33.78 -33.34 13.78
C SER A 175 -34.15 -34.77 13.35
N HIS A 176 -33.22 -35.55 12.77
CA HIS A 176 -33.52 -36.89 12.24
C HIS A 176 -33.36 -38.04 13.26
N LYS A 177 -33.07 -37.74 14.53
CA LYS A 177 -33.00 -38.74 15.61
C LYS A 177 -34.13 -38.56 16.63
N THR A 178 -35.35 -38.92 16.25
CA THR A 178 -36.41 -39.24 17.21
C THR A 178 -36.28 -40.70 17.65
N PRO A 179 -36.13 -41.02 18.95
CA PRO A 179 -36.26 -42.39 19.43
C PRO A 179 -37.72 -42.83 19.35
N HIS A 180 -37.97 -43.97 18.70
CA HIS A 180 -39.29 -44.60 18.65
C HIS A 180 -39.59 -45.25 20.02
N PRO A 181 -40.75 -45.01 20.66
CA PRO A 181 -41.07 -45.69 21.90
C PRO A 181 -41.82 -47.00 21.64
N GLY A 182 -41.30 -48.08 22.21
CA GLY A 182 -42.07 -49.19 22.76
C GLY A 182 -42.65 -50.21 21.78
N ASN A 183 -42.13 -51.44 21.83
CA ASN A 183 -42.97 -52.61 21.63
C ASN A 183 -42.71 -53.60 22.77
N ARG A 184 -43.66 -53.65 23.72
CA ARG A 184 -43.79 -54.70 24.73
C ARG A 184 -44.21 -55.96 23.98
N ARG A 185 -43.33 -56.95 23.89
CA ARG A 185 -43.70 -58.30 23.44
C ARG A 185 -44.05 -59.11 24.69
N GLU A 186 -45.22 -59.73 24.61
CA GLU A 186 -45.68 -60.79 25.48
C GLU A 186 -44.80 -62.02 25.18
N ASP A 187 -44.13 -62.54 26.21
CA ASP A 187 -43.46 -63.84 26.16
C ASP A 187 -44.49 -64.89 26.63
N GLU A 188 -45.12 -65.58 25.68
CA GLU A 188 -45.64 -66.93 25.89
C GLU A 188 -44.58 -67.91 25.39
N GLU A 189 -43.98 -68.72 26.28
CA GLU A 189 -43.59 -70.08 25.91
C GLU A 189 -43.60 -71.02 27.14
N GLU A 190 -44.28 -72.14 26.93
CA GLU A 190 -44.45 -73.33 27.77
C GLU A 190 -43.18 -73.92 28.39
N THR A 191 -43.34 -74.56 29.55
CA THR A 191 -42.86 -75.92 29.95
C THR A 191 -43.09 -76.01 31.47
N GLY A 192 -43.73 -77.02 32.06
CA GLY A 192 -43.60 -78.45 31.94
C GLY A 192 -43.36 -78.99 33.37
N TRP A 193 -44.20 -79.96 33.79
CA TRP A 193 -44.30 -80.67 35.09
C TRP A 193 -45.23 -80.09 36.16
#